data_AF-A0A2N0X6T6-F1
#
_entry.id   AF-A0A2N0X6T6-F1
#
_cell.length_a   1.000
_cell.length_b   1.000
_cell.length_c   1.000
_cell.angle_alpha   90.00
_cell.angle_beta   90.00
_cell.angle_gamma   90.00
#
_symmetry.space_group_name_H-M   'P 1'
#
loop_
_entity.id
_entity.type
_entity.pdbx_description
1 polymer ?
#
loop_
_entity_poly.entity_id
_entity_poly.type
_entity_poly.pdbx_seq_one_letter_code
_entity_poly.pdbx_strand_id
1 'polypeptide(L)'
;MHTFSPLPRTSTPCDPFQRRYGLRPLPRGLREEAAGMGWGLFLATYSPAPQLSIAGISSHRLNHREARYGMDVIRYSKIHPPRHEHRELIASGPVGACSAFLAEESRPVEILRFHQHSLFQATATFLLAHHGPRTAWAMGLGSTPDASAAQALSCAAQRLHG
;
A
#
# COMPACT_ATOMS: atom_id res chain seq x y z
N MET A 1 -28.82 -12.86 -47.34
CA MET A 1 -27.43 -12.77 -46.87
C MET A 1 -27.42 -12.01 -45.56
N HIS A 2 -27.33 -12.71 -44.43
CA HIS A 2 -27.29 -12.08 -43.11
C HIS A 2 -25.85 -11.75 -42.74
N THR A 3 -25.53 -10.46 -42.71
CA THR A 3 -24.26 -9.93 -42.21
C THR A 3 -24.22 -10.09 -40.69
N PHE A 4 -23.39 -11.01 -40.21
CA PHE A 4 -23.02 -11.09 -38.80
C PHE A 4 -22.16 -9.86 -38.47
N SER A 5 -22.74 -8.90 -37.76
CA SER A 5 -21.98 -7.83 -37.12
C SER A 5 -21.24 -8.43 -35.92
N PRO A 6 -19.90 -8.40 -35.87
CA PRO A 6 -19.20 -8.86 -34.68
C PRO A 6 -19.51 -7.89 -33.53
N LEU A 7 -20.02 -8.43 -32.42
CA LEU A 7 -20.19 -7.68 -31.18
C LEU A 7 -18.88 -6.97 -30.84
N PRO A 8 -18.92 -5.69 -30.40
CA PRO A 8 -17.72 -5.02 -29.93
C PRO A 8 -17.14 -5.86 -28.80
N ARG A 9 -15.88 -6.26 -28.94
CA ARG A 9 -15.10 -6.85 -27.85
C ARG A 9 -15.17 -5.82 -26.73
N THR A 10 -15.91 -6.10 -25.66
CA THR A 10 -15.90 -5.28 -24.45
C THR A 10 -14.45 -5.24 -24.02
N SER A 11 -13.76 -4.14 -24.32
CA SER A 11 -12.44 -3.88 -23.78
C SER A 11 -12.64 -3.90 -22.27
N THR A 12 -12.07 -4.90 -21.60
CA THR A 12 -12.04 -4.94 -20.14
C THR A 12 -11.59 -3.54 -19.71
N PRO A 13 -12.37 -2.80 -18.90
CA PRO A 13 -12.00 -1.45 -18.52
C PRO A 13 -10.58 -1.52 -17.97
N CYS A 14 -9.64 -0.93 -18.69
CA CYS A 14 -8.24 -0.99 -18.33
C CYS A 14 -8.12 -0.17 -17.04
N ASP A 15 -7.82 -0.85 -15.94
CA ASP A 15 -7.79 -0.21 -14.63
C ASP A 15 -6.67 0.86 -14.59
N PRO A 16 -6.73 1.85 -13.68
CA PRO A 16 -5.81 2.99 -13.71
C PRO A 16 -4.34 2.58 -13.62
N PHE A 17 -4.02 1.48 -12.93
CA PHE A 17 -2.65 0.98 -12.80
C PHE A 17 -2.19 0.28 -14.08
N GLN A 18 -3.03 -0.59 -14.66
CA GLN A 18 -2.74 -1.24 -15.93
C GLN A 18 -2.56 -0.24 -17.06
N ARG A 19 -3.39 0.81 -17.14
CA ARG A 19 -3.22 1.91 -18.12
C ARG A 19 -1.90 2.65 -17.96
N ARG A 20 -1.44 2.82 -16.71
CA ARG A 20 -0.26 3.62 -16.39
C ARG A 20 1.06 2.88 -16.60
N TYR A 21 1.09 1.57 -16.32
CA TYR A 21 2.32 0.78 -16.30
C TYR A 21 2.32 -0.41 -17.27
N GLY A 22 1.19 -0.74 -17.90
CA GLY A 22 1.08 -1.88 -18.83
C GLY A 22 1.27 -3.26 -18.18
N LEU A 23 1.18 -3.34 -16.85
CA LEU A 23 1.42 -4.55 -16.07
C LEU A 23 0.13 -5.35 -15.83
N ARG A 24 0.22 -6.41 -15.01
CA ARG A 24 -0.94 -7.16 -14.57
C ARG A 24 -2.00 -6.24 -13.94
N PRO A 25 -3.29 -6.52 -14.17
CA PRO A 25 -4.37 -5.70 -13.64
C PRO A 25 -4.42 -5.75 -12.12
N LEU A 26 -5.07 -4.74 -11.53
CA LEU A 26 -5.29 -4.65 -10.09
C LEU A 26 -6.01 -5.89 -9.54
N PRO A 27 -5.82 -6.24 -8.26
CA PRO A 27 -6.63 -7.23 -7.56
C PRO A 27 -8.12 -6.96 -7.76
N ARG A 28 -8.93 -7.99 -7.96
CA ARG A 28 -10.33 -7.85 -8.41
C ARG A 28 -11.14 -6.84 -7.57
N GLY A 29 -11.10 -6.94 -6.24
CA GLY A 29 -11.83 -6.02 -5.36
C GLY A 29 -11.39 -4.56 -5.53
N LEU A 30 -10.07 -4.31 -5.57
CA LEU A 30 -9.53 -2.97 -5.82
C LEU A 30 -9.89 -2.47 -7.23
N ARG A 31 -9.89 -3.36 -8.21
CA ARG A 31 -10.23 -3.02 -9.61
C ARG A 31 -11.68 -2.59 -9.76
N GLU A 32 -12.58 -3.28 -9.08
CA GLU A 32 -14.01 -2.96 -9.05
C GLU A 32 -14.25 -1.59 -8.37
N GLU A 33 -13.59 -1.32 -7.24
CA GLU A 33 -13.67 -0.01 -6.58
C GLU A 33 -13.05 1.12 -7.41
N ALA A 34 -11.93 0.85 -8.10
CA ALA A 34 -11.20 1.83 -8.90
C ALA A 34 -11.75 2.00 -10.34
N ALA A 35 -12.84 1.31 -10.68
CA ALA A 35 -13.40 1.37 -12.02
C ALA A 35 -13.79 2.81 -12.40
N GLY A 36 -13.34 3.26 -13.57
CA GLY A 36 -13.59 4.62 -14.04
C GLY A 36 -12.69 5.71 -13.44
N MET A 37 -11.90 5.42 -12.39
CA MET A 37 -10.97 6.40 -11.83
C MET A 37 -9.82 6.71 -12.79
N GLY A 38 -9.45 8.00 -12.89
CA GLY A 38 -8.16 8.42 -13.44
C GLY A 38 -7.02 8.16 -12.46
N TRP A 39 -5.77 8.17 -12.95
CA TRP A 39 -4.59 7.89 -12.13
C TRP A 39 -4.44 8.84 -10.92
N GLY A 40 -4.71 10.14 -11.10
CA GLY A 40 -4.64 11.12 -10.01
C GLY A 40 -5.64 10.85 -8.90
N LEU A 41 -6.90 10.56 -9.24
CA LEU A 41 -7.94 10.20 -8.26
C LEU A 41 -7.63 8.87 -7.57
N PHE A 42 -7.11 7.90 -8.31
CA PHE A 42 -6.67 6.62 -7.76
C PHE A 42 -5.57 6.82 -6.71
N LEU A 43 -4.53 7.61 -7.00
CA LEU A 43 -3.48 7.91 -6.03
C LEU A 43 -4.02 8.69 -4.82
N ALA A 44 -4.84 9.72 -5.04
CA ALA A 44 -5.43 10.49 -3.94
C ALA A 44 -6.29 9.63 -3.02
N THR A 45 -6.96 8.60 -3.57
CA THR A 45 -7.81 7.68 -2.82
C THR A 45 -6.98 6.65 -2.07
N TYR A 46 -6.13 5.89 -2.78
CA TYR A 46 -5.50 4.69 -2.24
C TYR A 46 -4.10 4.93 -1.66
N SER A 47 -3.46 6.05 -1.98
CA SER A 47 -2.14 6.45 -1.45
C SER A 47 -2.20 7.87 -0.84
N PRO A 48 -3.10 8.13 0.12
CA PRO A 48 -3.19 9.45 0.75
C PRO A 48 -1.95 9.77 1.57
N ALA A 49 -1.67 11.05 1.80
CA ALA A 49 -0.62 11.48 2.71
C ALA A 49 -0.97 11.08 4.16
N PRO A 50 -0.20 10.19 4.80
CA PRO A 50 -0.53 9.69 6.13
C PRO A 50 -0.04 10.64 7.23
N GLN A 51 -0.78 10.73 8.33
CA GLN A 51 -0.32 11.45 9.53
C GLN A 51 0.87 10.76 10.21
N LEU A 52 1.00 9.45 10.03
CA LEU A 52 2.10 8.64 10.54
C LEU A 52 2.69 7.88 9.34
N SER A 53 3.87 8.30 8.89
CA SER A 53 4.55 7.72 7.73
C SER A 53 5.73 6.88 8.18
N ILE A 54 5.82 5.65 7.68
CA ILE A 54 6.97 4.76 7.88
C ILE A 54 7.84 4.81 6.62
N ALA A 55 9.11 5.13 6.78
CA ALA A 55 10.12 5.25 5.74
C ALA A 55 11.45 4.64 6.20
N GLY A 56 12.48 4.68 5.34
CA GLY A 56 13.85 4.32 5.73
C GLY A 56 14.03 2.88 6.24
N ILE A 57 13.13 1.96 5.86
CA ILE A 57 13.16 0.61 6.41
C ILE A 57 14.46 -0.11 6.03
N SER A 58 15.14 -0.61 7.04
CA SER A 58 16.37 -1.40 6.93
C SER A 58 16.25 -2.65 7.78
N SER A 59 17.02 -3.68 7.46
CA SER A 59 17.00 -4.92 8.23
C SER A 59 18.40 -5.42 8.54
N HIS A 60 18.57 -5.91 9.76
CA HIS A 60 19.74 -6.63 10.21
C HIS A 60 19.31 -8.02 10.67
N ARG A 61 19.72 -9.06 9.93
CA ARG A 61 19.36 -10.44 10.25
C ARG A 61 19.92 -10.83 11.62
N LEU A 62 19.07 -11.38 12.49
CA LEU A 62 19.49 -11.91 13.79
C LEU A 62 19.67 -13.43 13.70
N ASN A 63 18.70 -14.12 13.12
CA ASN A 63 18.72 -15.56 12.91
C ASN A 63 17.95 -15.93 11.63
N HIS A 64 17.65 -17.21 11.42
CA HIS A 64 16.96 -17.68 10.20
C HIS A 64 15.46 -17.32 10.15
N ARG A 65 14.89 -16.91 11.28
CA ARG A 65 13.47 -16.60 11.44
C ARG A 65 13.22 -15.10 11.66
N GLU A 66 14.17 -14.39 12.25
CA GLU A 66 13.98 -13.03 12.73
C GLU A 66 15.09 -12.09 12.27
N ALA A 67 14.70 -10.85 12.02
CA ALA A 67 15.59 -9.73 11.79
C ALA A 67 15.17 -8.54 12.67
N ARG A 68 16.14 -7.71 13.01
CA ARG A 68 15.89 -6.38 13.57
C ARG A 68 15.61 -5.44 12.41
N TYR A 69 14.46 -4.77 12.45
CA TYR A 69 14.05 -3.79 11.45
C TYR A 69 14.16 -2.40 12.06
N GLY A 70 15.03 -1.57 11.48
CA GLY A 70 15.09 -0.14 11.77
C GLY A 70 14.19 0.62 10.79
N MET A 71 13.40 1.57 11.27
CA MET A 71 12.52 2.38 10.44
C MET A 71 12.51 3.84 10.89
N ASP A 72 12.47 4.75 9.91
CA ASP A 72 12.31 6.18 10.15
C ASP A 72 10.83 6.52 10.07
N VAL A 73 10.33 7.08 11.17
CA VAL A 73 8.93 7.43 11.34
C VAL A 73 8.80 8.93 11.28
N ILE A 74 7.87 9.41 10.46
CA ILE A 74 7.53 10.82 10.35
C ILE A 74 6.09 11.03 10.81
N ARG A 75 5.91 11.87 11.83
CA ARG A 75 4.60 12.26 12.33
C ARG A 75 4.24 13.66 11.86
N TYR A 76 3.18 13.76 11.08
CA TYR A 76 2.64 15.01 10.57
C TYR A 76 1.53 15.52 11.50
N SER A 77 1.55 16.82 11.75
CA SER A 77 0.54 17.54 12.52
C SER A 77 0.12 18.79 11.76
N LYS A 78 -1.13 19.23 11.97
CA LYS A 78 -1.62 20.50 11.41
C LYS A 78 -1.04 21.73 12.12
N ILE A 79 -0.56 21.56 13.35
CA ILE A 79 -0.18 22.67 14.26
C ILE A 79 1.31 22.65 14.59
N HIS A 80 1.96 21.48 14.51
CA HIS A 80 3.36 21.30 14.85
C HIS A 80 4.18 20.88 13.62
N PRO A 81 5.47 21.26 13.55
CA PRO A 81 6.39 20.74 12.54
C PRO A 81 6.44 19.20 12.55
N PRO A 82 6.76 18.56 11.40
CA PRO A 82 6.94 17.12 11.34
C PRO A 82 7.98 16.64 12.36
N ARG A 83 7.64 15.58 13.10
CA ARG A 83 8.58 14.93 14.02
C ARG A 83 9.14 13.67 13.40
N HIS A 84 10.46 13.54 13.49
CA HIS A 84 11.20 12.40 12.99
C HIS A 84 11.68 11.56 14.16
N GLU A 85 11.39 10.27 14.12
CA GLU A 85 11.76 9.31 15.16
C GLU A 85 12.31 8.06 14.49
N HIS A 86 13.35 7.48 15.06
CA HIS A 86 13.84 6.17 14.63
C HIS A 86 13.28 5.09 15.56
N ARG A 87 12.77 4.00 14.98
CA ARG A 87 12.21 2.88 15.73
C ARG A 87 12.83 1.57 15.27
N GLU A 88 13.02 0.66 16.22
CA GLU A 88 13.52 -0.68 15.96
C GLU A 88 12.56 -1.72 16.50
N LEU A 89 12.25 -2.73 15.68
CA LEU A 89 11.43 -3.86 16.09
C LEU A 89 12.06 -5.17 15.60
N ILE A 90 11.86 -6.25 16.36
CA ILE A 90 12.21 -7.60 15.91
C ILE A 90 10.97 -8.22 15.28
N ALA A 91 11.11 -8.70 14.05
CA ALA A 91 10.04 -9.38 13.35
C ALA A 91 10.59 -10.43 12.38
N SER A 92 9.71 -11.28 11.88
CA SER A 92 10.04 -12.24 10.81
C SER A 92 10.03 -11.63 9.41
N GLY A 93 9.62 -10.37 9.29
CA GLY A 93 9.50 -9.67 8.01
C GLY A 93 9.18 -8.18 8.17
N PRO A 94 9.45 -7.37 7.13
CA PRO A 94 9.24 -5.92 7.16
C PRO A 94 7.77 -5.56 7.35
N VAL A 95 6.85 -6.31 6.73
CA VAL A 95 5.40 -6.12 6.89
C VAL A 95 4.97 -6.36 8.34
N GLY A 96 5.51 -7.40 8.99
CA GLY A 96 5.24 -7.71 10.39
C GLY A 96 5.76 -6.62 11.33
N ALA A 97 6.99 -6.14 11.09
CA ALA A 97 7.57 -5.03 11.85
C ALA A 97 6.72 -3.75 11.75
N CYS A 98 6.34 -3.37 10.53
CA CYS A 98 5.50 -2.19 10.30
C CYS A 98 4.10 -2.32 10.91
N SER A 99 3.46 -3.48 10.79
CA SER A 99 2.13 -3.72 11.37
C SER A 99 2.17 -3.69 12.90
N ALA A 100 3.19 -4.32 13.51
CA ALA A 100 3.41 -4.27 14.95
C ALA A 100 3.65 -2.84 15.46
N PHE A 101 4.52 -2.09 14.77
CA PHE A 101 4.77 -0.68 15.07
C PHE A 101 3.48 0.16 15.02
N LEU A 102 2.65 -0.02 13.98
CA LEU A 102 1.37 0.69 13.87
C LEU A 102 0.40 0.33 15.01
N ALA A 103 0.42 -0.92 15.48
CA ALA A 103 -0.37 -1.33 16.63
C ALA A 103 0.11 -0.67 17.94
N GLU A 104 1.44 -0.55 18.17
CA GLU A 104 2.01 0.21 19.30
C GLU A 104 1.57 1.68 19.27
N GLU A 105 1.41 2.24 18.08
CA GLU A 105 0.95 3.62 17.86
C GLU A 105 -0.58 3.77 17.90
N SER A 106 -1.30 2.77 18.44
CA SER A 106 -2.77 2.75 18.53
C SER A 106 -3.49 2.89 17.18
N ARG A 107 -2.83 2.43 16.10
CA ARG A 107 -3.34 2.41 14.73
C ARG A 107 -3.19 1.02 14.11
N PRO A 108 -3.71 -0.05 14.75
CA PRO A 108 -3.55 -1.42 14.25
C PRO A 108 -4.08 -1.58 12.82
N VAL A 109 -3.40 -2.39 12.02
CA VAL A 109 -3.75 -2.67 10.62
C VAL A 109 -3.67 -4.18 10.39
N GLU A 110 -4.82 -4.81 10.23
CA GLU A 110 -4.92 -6.23 9.85
C GLU A 110 -4.93 -6.36 8.33
N ILE A 111 -4.10 -7.24 7.76
CA ILE A 111 -3.95 -7.38 6.31
C ILE A 111 -4.77 -8.59 5.82
N LEU A 112 -5.85 -8.32 5.07
CA LEU A 112 -6.71 -9.35 4.49
C LEU A 112 -6.21 -9.85 3.13
N ARG A 113 -5.59 -8.97 2.35
CA ARG A 113 -5.00 -9.26 1.03
C ARG A 113 -3.73 -8.45 0.86
N PHE A 114 -2.73 -9.05 0.24
CA PHE A 114 -1.45 -8.42 -0.07
C PHE A 114 -1.04 -8.77 -1.49
N HIS A 115 -0.72 -7.77 -2.29
CA HIS A 115 -0.28 -7.91 -3.67
C HIS A 115 0.88 -6.96 -3.93
N GLN A 116 1.93 -7.46 -4.57
CA GLN A 116 3.10 -6.66 -4.88
C GLN A 116 3.49 -6.84 -6.34
N HIS A 117 3.86 -5.73 -6.99
CA HIS A 117 4.24 -5.68 -8.39
C HIS A 117 5.57 -4.94 -8.52
N SER A 118 6.57 -5.62 -9.07
CA SER A 118 7.81 -4.97 -9.50
C SER A 118 7.54 -4.08 -10.71
N LEU A 119 7.90 -2.82 -10.58
CA LEU A 119 8.07 -1.86 -11.66
C LEU A 119 9.57 -1.82 -12.01
N PHE A 120 9.95 -1.15 -13.11
CA PHE A 120 11.35 -1.09 -13.53
C PHE A 120 12.29 -0.49 -12.46
N GLN A 121 11.90 0.63 -11.84
CA GLN A 121 12.70 1.35 -10.81
C GLN A 121 11.95 1.53 -9.48
N ALA A 122 10.87 0.79 -9.29
CA ALA A 122 10.04 0.90 -8.10
C ALA A 122 9.29 -0.40 -7.86
N THR A 123 8.65 -0.51 -6.70
CA THR A 123 7.72 -1.58 -6.36
C THR A 123 6.41 -0.94 -5.97
N ALA A 124 5.31 -1.46 -6.49
CA ALA A 124 3.95 -1.11 -6.08
C ALA A 124 3.40 -2.20 -5.16
N THR A 125 2.97 -1.82 -3.96
CA THR A 125 2.27 -2.72 -3.04
C THR A 125 0.82 -2.26 -2.90
N PHE A 126 -0.11 -3.21 -3.01
CA PHE A 126 -1.53 -3.04 -2.75
C PHE A 126 -1.95 -3.96 -1.62
N LEU A 127 -2.68 -3.45 -0.65
CA LEU A 127 -3.19 -4.27 0.44
C LEU A 127 -4.62 -3.90 0.79
N LEU A 128 -5.41 -4.90 1.18
CA LEU A 128 -6.73 -4.71 1.78
C LEU A 128 -6.55 -4.80 3.29
N ALA A 129 -6.76 -3.68 3.97
CA ALA A 129 -6.63 -3.59 5.41
C ALA A 129 -7.99 -3.59 6.11
N HIS A 130 -8.00 -4.05 7.35
CA HIS A 130 -9.17 -4.10 8.20
C HIS A 130 -8.84 -3.63 9.62
N HIS A 131 -9.80 -2.94 10.24
CA HIS A 131 -9.84 -2.71 11.67
C HIS A 131 -11.27 -2.37 12.11
N GLY A 132 -11.83 -3.16 13.02
CA GLY A 132 -13.19 -2.97 13.54
C GLY A 132 -14.23 -2.96 12.42
N PRO A 133 -15.04 -1.90 12.25
CA PRO A 133 -16.03 -1.84 11.17
C PRO A 133 -15.46 -1.38 9.82
N ARG A 134 -14.18 -0.99 9.76
CA ARG A 134 -13.58 -0.38 8.56
C ARG A 134 -12.72 -1.38 7.81
N THR A 135 -12.95 -1.45 6.50
CA THR A 135 -12.13 -2.21 5.55
C THR A 135 -11.77 -1.28 4.40
N ALA A 136 -10.49 -1.20 4.04
CA ALA A 136 -10.03 -0.28 3.01
C ALA A 136 -8.81 -0.82 2.26
N TRP A 137 -8.84 -0.71 0.93
CA TRP A 137 -7.63 -0.85 0.12
C TRP A 137 -6.67 0.30 0.33
N ALA A 138 -5.37 0.04 0.25
CA ALA A 138 -4.31 1.05 0.20
C ALA A 138 -3.22 0.64 -0.80
N MET A 139 -2.48 1.63 -1.26
CA MET A 139 -1.35 1.50 -2.17
C MET A 139 -0.12 2.19 -1.60
N GLY A 140 1.06 1.61 -1.85
CA GLY A 140 2.35 2.26 -1.67
C GLY A 140 3.27 2.05 -2.88
N LEU A 141 4.14 3.02 -3.14
CA LEU A 141 5.20 3.01 -4.15
C LEU A 141 6.56 3.27 -3.49
N GLY A 142 7.46 2.31 -3.55
CA GLY A 142 8.80 2.44 -2.98
C GLY A 142 9.88 2.06 -3.99
N SER A 143 11.12 2.51 -3.77
CA SER A 143 12.28 2.02 -4.52
C SER A 143 12.58 0.55 -4.26
N THR A 144 12.14 0.02 -3.12
CA THR A 144 12.27 -1.38 -2.72
C THR A 144 10.91 -1.99 -2.36
N PRO A 145 10.79 -3.33 -2.37
CA PRO A 145 9.63 -4.05 -1.84
C PRO A 145 9.24 -3.58 -0.43
N ASP A 146 10.21 -3.49 0.47
CA ASP A 146 9.99 -3.14 1.88
C ASP A 146 9.50 -1.71 2.02
N ALA A 147 10.11 -0.76 1.30
CA ALA A 147 9.69 0.64 1.29
C ALA A 147 8.26 0.79 0.74
N SER A 148 7.92 0.06 -0.34
CA SER A 148 6.57 0.11 -0.90
C SER A 148 5.52 -0.45 0.06
N ALA A 149 5.86 -1.49 0.83
CA ALA A 149 4.98 -2.08 1.82
C ALA A 149 4.81 -1.17 3.05
N ALA A 150 5.88 -0.55 3.53
CA ALA A 150 5.83 0.44 4.62
C ALA A 150 4.94 1.63 4.27
N GLN A 151 5.05 2.16 3.05
CA GLN A 151 4.15 3.23 2.58
C GLN A 151 2.71 2.74 2.45
N ALA A 152 2.46 1.55 1.90
CA ALA A 152 1.12 0.99 1.78
C ALA A 152 0.44 0.82 3.16
N LEU A 153 1.18 0.36 4.16
CA LEU A 153 0.70 0.23 5.54
C LEU A 153 0.43 1.59 6.18
N SER A 154 1.29 2.59 5.94
CA SER A 154 1.05 3.96 6.40
C SER A 154 -0.23 4.55 5.80
N CYS A 155 -0.45 4.35 4.50
CA CYS A 155 -1.66 4.75 3.78
C CYS A 155 -2.90 4.01 4.30
N ALA A 156 -2.77 2.71 4.59
CA ALA A 156 -3.84 1.92 5.17
C ALA A 156 -4.22 2.40 6.56
N ALA A 157 -3.24 2.67 7.42
CA ALA A 157 -3.46 3.23 8.75
C ALA A 157 -4.18 4.59 8.67
N GLN A 158 -3.80 5.45 7.72
CA GLN A 158 -4.50 6.72 7.47
C GLN A 158 -5.94 6.50 7.02
N ARG A 159 -6.22 5.50 6.18
CA ARG A 159 -7.58 5.24 5.68
C ARG A 159 -8.47 4.59 6.74
N LEU A 160 -7.91 3.78 7.64
CA LEU A 160 -8.66 3.15 8.73
C LEU A 160 -8.89 4.10 9.90
N HIS A 161 -7.91 4.93 10.26
CA HIS A 161 -7.90 5.70 11.53
C HIS A 161 -7.83 7.22 11.36
N GLY A 162 -7.77 7.71 10.12
CA GLY A 162 -7.66 9.13 9.81
C GLY A 162 -8.97 9.88 9.65
#